data_AF-A0A9W9PFP1-F1
#
_entry.id   AF-A0A9W9PFP1-F1
#
_cell.length_a   1.000
_cell.length_b   1.000
_cell.length_c   1.000
_cell.angle_alpha   90.00
_cell.angle_beta   90.00
_cell.angle_gamma   90.00
#
_symmetry.space_group_name_H-M   'P 1'
#
loop_
_entity.id
_entity.type
_entity.pdbx_description
1 polymer ?
#
loop_
_entity_poly.entity_id
_entity_poly.type
_entity_poly.pdbx_seq_one_letter_code
_entity_poly.pdbx_strand_id
1 'polypeptide(L)'
;MRKVLGNMSALSEKTDWIRFWFTGGIPIGAIIIGSLWVPLQLRTAIFASIYATASGISVTAGYHRLWAHRAYSAGTFLKIILAIGGASAGQASIRTWCRDHRAHHRYTDTDKDPYSAQKGLFYSHYGWVVLRRKPEQTGRVDIQDLSNDPIVMWQRKYYLTLMFLTVYVFPTIFCGVMFDDFAGGFIWASCIRVFLIQQATFCVNSLAHWAGDQPFANKLSPRNCWFVALITWGEGYHNFHHEFPVDYRNGIRWYQWDPTKWFIWFCDKINLASDLKRFPENEIQKGKFQQIQRQMEIQRQKISWGIPIDQLPIWNFEEYTLHAKNGRYLLVIDGVVHDVEEFMSHHPGGEKYLLEYIGKDATKLFHGGAIHAHSNAAENLLSTMRLARIVDSDH
;
A
#
# COMPACT_ATOMS: atom_id res chain seq x y z
N MET A 1 -7.54 -41.12 -1.41
CA MET A 1 -7.39 -41.24 0.06
C MET A 1 -5.93 -41.18 0.53
N ARG A 2 -5.01 -42.08 0.11
CA ARG A 2 -3.59 -42.06 0.53
C ARG A 2 -2.82 -40.75 0.25
N LYS A 3 -3.02 -40.12 -0.91
CA LYS A 3 -2.39 -38.83 -1.27
C LYS A 3 -2.90 -37.65 -0.41
N VAL A 4 -4.19 -37.68 -0.04
CA VAL A 4 -4.81 -36.68 0.86
C VAL A 4 -4.28 -36.86 2.28
N LEU A 5 -4.25 -38.11 2.78
CA LEU A 5 -3.68 -38.42 4.10
C LEU A 5 -2.18 -38.09 4.19
N GLY A 6 -1.41 -38.36 3.13
CA GLY A 6 0.00 -37.97 3.04
C GLY A 6 0.19 -36.45 3.05
N ASN A 7 -0.64 -35.71 2.32
CA ASN A 7 -0.62 -34.24 2.34
C ASN A 7 -1.02 -33.67 3.72
N MET A 8 -1.98 -34.29 4.41
CA MET A 8 -2.40 -33.89 5.75
C MET A 8 -1.31 -34.15 6.80
N SER A 9 -0.62 -35.30 6.72
CA SER A 9 0.51 -35.61 7.60
C SER A 9 1.64 -34.59 7.44
N ALA A 10 2.02 -34.29 6.20
CA ALA A 10 3.06 -33.31 5.90
C ALA A 10 2.69 -31.89 6.34
N LEU A 11 1.41 -31.52 6.29
CA LEU A 11 0.93 -30.22 6.78
C LEU A 11 0.98 -30.16 8.31
N SER A 12 0.56 -31.24 9.00
CA SER A 12 0.60 -31.34 10.45
C SER A 12 2.02 -31.19 11.01
N GLU A 13 3.00 -31.85 10.40
CA GLU A 13 4.42 -31.75 10.80
C GLU A 13 5.00 -30.33 10.64
N LYS A 14 4.53 -29.60 9.63
CA LYS A 14 4.93 -28.21 9.38
C LYS A 14 4.18 -27.21 10.26
N THR A 15 3.15 -27.64 11.00
CA THR A 15 2.32 -26.74 11.80
C THR A 15 2.90 -26.53 13.19
N ASP A 16 2.94 -25.28 13.62
CA ASP A 16 3.19 -24.88 14.99
C ASP A 16 1.85 -24.85 15.74
N TRP A 17 1.50 -25.97 16.35
CA TRP A 17 0.24 -26.15 17.06
C TRP A 17 0.08 -25.22 18.27
N ILE A 18 1.18 -24.81 18.90
CA ILE A 18 1.12 -23.87 20.03
C ILE A 18 0.64 -22.51 19.53
N ARG A 19 1.26 -22.02 18.44
CA ARG A 19 0.83 -20.76 17.81
C ARG A 19 -0.60 -20.87 17.28
N PHE A 20 -0.94 -21.97 16.61
CA PHE A 20 -2.28 -22.21 16.10
C PHE A 20 -3.36 -22.09 17.18
N TRP A 21 -3.17 -22.75 18.33
CA TRP A 21 -4.12 -22.67 19.43
C TRP A 21 -4.16 -21.28 20.06
N PHE A 22 -3.01 -20.63 20.22
CA PHE A 22 -2.94 -19.28 20.80
C PHE A 22 -3.59 -18.21 19.92
N THR A 23 -3.32 -18.20 18.61
CA THR A 23 -3.76 -17.15 17.69
C THR A 23 -5.07 -17.45 16.96
N GLY A 24 -5.61 -18.67 17.10
CA GLY A 24 -6.84 -19.08 16.43
C GLY A 24 -7.74 -19.92 17.31
N GLY A 25 -7.27 -21.09 17.76
CA GLY A 25 -8.13 -22.06 18.43
C GLY A 25 -8.79 -21.57 19.74
N ILE A 26 -8.01 -21.00 20.67
CA ILE A 26 -8.50 -20.44 21.93
C ILE A 26 -9.46 -19.27 21.66
N PRO A 27 -9.12 -18.27 20.84
CA PRO A 27 -10.05 -17.20 20.49
C PRO A 27 -11.35 -17.66 19.84
N ILE A 28 -11.30 -18.63 18.92
CA ILE A 28 -12.52 -19.17 18.28
C ILE A 28 -13.40 -19.84 19.33
N GLY A 29 -12.82 -20.64 20.22
CA GLY A 29 -13.54 -21.21 21.37
C GLY A 29 -14.15 -20.13 22.26
N ALA A 30 -13.40 -19.06 22.55
CA ALA A 30 -13.88 -17.94 23.33
C ALA A 30 -15.03 -17.18 22.64
N ILE A 31 -15.01 -17.03 21.31
CA ILE A 31 -16.12 -16.44 20.55
C ILE A 31 -17.39 -17.28 20.68
N ILE A 32 -17.28 -18.60 20.51
CA ILE A 32 -18.42 -19.52 20.66
C ILE A 32 -18.95 -19.49 22.10
N ILE A 33 -18.06 -19.53 23.09
CA ILE A 33 -18.46 -19.49 24.50
C ILE A 33 -19.08 -18.13 24.85
N GLY A 34 -18.49 -17.05 24.37
CA GLY A 34 -18.97 -15.69 24.59
C GLY A 34 -20.34 -15.44 23.98
N SER A 35 -20.58 -15.92 22.76
CA SER A 35 -21.88 -15.74 22.10
C SER A 35 -23.02 -16.53 22.76
N LEU A 36 -22.70 -17.64 23.43
CA LEU A 36 -23.71 -18.53 24.01
C LEU A 36 -23.92 -18.32 25.51
N TRP A 37 -22.87 -18.04 26.29
CA TRP A 37 -22.92 -18.11 27.76
C TRP A 37 -22.36 -16.88 28.49
N VAL A 38 -21.62 -16.00 27.83
CA VAL A 38 -21.00 -14.83 28.48
C VAL A 38 -21.37 -13.55 27.71
N PRO A 39 -22.55 -12.95 28.00
CA PRO A 39 -23.01 -11.78 27.27
C PRO A 39 -22.04 -10.61 27.42
N LEU A 40 -21.82 -9.86 26.34
CA LEU A 40 -20.95 -8.70 26.36
C LEU A 40 -21.61 -7.53 27.11
N GLN A 41 -21.10 -7.23 28.30
CA GLN A 41 -21.51 -6.02 29.02
C GLN A 41 -20.91 -4.77 28.38
N LEU A 42 -21.66 -3.66 28.36
CA LEU A 42 -21.21 -2.41 27.75
C LEU A 42 -19.92 -1.86 28.40
N ARG A 43 -19.79 -1.95 29.73
CA ARG A 43 -18.59 -1.49 30.46
C ARG A 43 -17.35 -2.27 30.06
N THR A 44 -17.48 -3.59 29.98
CA THR A 44 -16.43 -4.50 29.49
C THR A 44 -16.10 -4.24 28.02
N ALA A 45 -17.09 -3.97 27.17
CA ALA A 45 -16.88 -3.62 25.77
C ALA A 45 -16.08 -2.30 25.60
N ILE A 46 -16.43 -1.27 26.37
CA ILE A 46 -15.74 0.02 26.37
C ILE A 46 -14.29 -0.16 26.84
N PHE A 47 -14.08 -0.86 27.96
CA PHE A 47 -12.75 -1.16 28.46
C PHE A 47 -11.92 -1.97 27.46
N ALA A 48 -12.48 -3.04 26.89
CA ALA A 48 -11.81 -3.87 25.89
C ALA A 48 -11.40 -3.06 24.67
N SER A 49 -12.23 -2.12 24.21
CA SER A 49 -11.96 -1.25 23.06
C SER A 49 -10.85 -0.23 23.33
N ILE A 50 -10.86 0.41 24.51
CA ILE A 50 -9.80 1.32 24.95
C ILE A 50 -8.49 0.54 25.09
N TYR A 51 -8.53 -0.62 25.73
CA TYR A 51 -7.35 -1.45 25.95
C TYR A 51 -6.80 -2.03 24.64
N ALA A 52 -7.68 -2.35 23.68
CA ALA A 52 -7.28 -2.73 22.34
C ALA A 52 -6.53 -1.60 21.64
N THR A 53 -7.04 -0.38 21.71
CA THR A 53 -6.42 0.81 21.14
C THR A 53 -5.05 1.08 21.77
N ALA A 54 -4.94 1.00 23.10
CA ALA A 54 -3.67 1.17 23.79
C ALA A 54 -2.63 0.09 23.38
N SER A 55 -3.08 -1.16 23.23
CA SER A 55 -2.22 -2.27 22.76
C SER A 55 -1.77 -2.05 21.31
N GLY A 56 -2.69 -1.67 20.43
CA GLY A 56 -2.43 -1.36 19.02
C GLY A 56 -1.42 -0.22 18.87
N ILE A 57 -1.67 0.92 19.53
CA ILE A 57 -0.75 2.07 19.56
C ILE A 57 0.62 1.67 20.11
N SER A 58 0.69 0.76 21.08
CA SER A 58 1.98 0.31 21.61
C SER A 58 2.79 -0.52 20.59
N VAL A 59 2.13 -1.28 19.73
CA VAL A 59 2.77 -1.96 18.60
C VAL A 59 3.20 -0.95 17.54
N THR A 60 2.31 -0.05 17.12
CA THR A 60 2.59 0.88 16.01
C THR A 60 3.57 2.00 16.41
N ALA A 61 3.40 2.64 17.57
CA ALA A 61 4.35 3.65 18.05
C ALA A 61 5.65 3.00 18.54
N GLY A 62 5.55 1.91 19.31
CA GLY A 62 6.69 1.22 19.89
C GLY A 62 7.39 0.30 18.90
N TYR A 63 6.84 -0.89 18.70
CA TYR A 63 7.53 -1.99 17.99
C TYR A 63 7.92 -1.55 16.58
N HIS A 64 6.99 -0.90 15.89
CA HIS A 64 7.15 -0.48 14.51
C HIS A 64 7.99 0.80 14.38
N ARG A 65 7.44 1.96 14.75
CA ARG A 65 8.07 3.24 14.43
C ARG A 65 9.29 3.55 15.30
N LEU A 66 9.26 3.24 16.59
CA LEU A 66 10.38 3.48 17.51
C LEU A 66 11.51 2.46 17.33
N TRP A 67 11.24 1.17 17.50
CA TRP A 67 12.29 0.14 17.52
C TRP A 67 12.65 -0.41 16.14
N ALA A 68 11.69 -0.71 15.27
CA ALA A 68 12.02 -1.27 13.96
C ALA A 68 12.61 -0.22 13.02
N HIS A 69 12.03 0.98 12.95
CA HIS A 69 12.42 2.05 12.02
C HIS A 69 13.23 3.20 12.59
N ARG A 70 13.29 3.33 13.93
CA ARG A 70 13.97 4.45 14.59
C ARG A 70 13.49 5.81 14.06
N ALA A 71 12.18 5.92 13.83
CA ALA A 71 11.53 7.11 13.27
C ALA A 71 11.43 8.26 14.29
N TYR A 72 11.62 7.96 15.57
CA TYR A 72 11.73 8.95 16.64
C TYR A 72 12.52 8.39 17.82
N SER A 73 12.84 9.25 18.79
CA SER A 73 13.47 8.90 20.06
C SER A 73 12.47 9.04 21.21
N ALA A 74 12.56 8.16 22.21
CA ALA A 74 11.66 8.13 23.36
C ALA A 74 12.43 7.99 24.68
N GLY A 75 11.96 8.68 25.72
CA GLY A 75 12.47 8.51 27.08
C GLY A 75 12.15 7.13 27.67
N THR A 76 12.90 6.73 28.71
CA THR A 76 12.76 5.43 29.39
C THR A 76 11.32 5.13 29.83
N PHE A 77 10.62 6.12 30.37
CA PHE A 77 9.23 5.97 30.82
C PHE A 77 8.29 5.54 29.67
N LEU A 78 8.31 6.28 28.56
CA LEU A 78 7.50 5.96 27.38
C LEU A 78 7.89 4.60 26.80
N LYS A 79 9.19 4.29 26.71
CA LYS A 79 9.68 2.99 26.26
C LYS A 79 9.13 1.82 27.09
N ILE A 80 9.09 1.95 28.42
CA ILE A 80 8.54 0.90 29.31
C ILE A 80 7.03 0.73 29.06
N ILE A 81 6.27 1.83 28.95
CA ILE A 81 4.83 1.78 28.67
C ILE A 81 4.57 1.06 27.34
N LEU A 82 5.27 1.46 26.28
CA LEU A 82 5.13 0.84 24.95
C LEU A 82 5.58 -0.62 24.94
N ALA A 83 6.59 -0.99 25.75
CA ALA A 83 7.06 -2.36 25.85
C ALA A 83 6.02 -3.27 26.54
N ILE A 84 5.37 -2.80 27.60
CA ILE A 84 4.32 -3.53 28.32
C ILE A 84 3.05 -3.59 27.47
N GLY A 85 2.61 -2.46 26.92
CA GLY A 85 1.43 -2.42 26.04
C GLY A 85 1.62 -3.16 24.72
N GLY A 86 2.85 -3.27 24.21
CA GLY A 86 3.13 -4.11 23.05
C GLY A 86 3.06 -5.61 23.40
N ALA A 87 3.44 -5.99 24.62
CA ALA A 87 3.29 -7.37 25.08
C ALA A 87 1.81 -7.79 25.20
N SER A 88 0.90 -6.86 25.50
CA SER A 88 -0.55 -7.11 25.56
C SER A 88 -1.19 -7.34 24.19
N ALA A 89 -0.46 -7.16 23.09
CA ALA A 89 -0.88 -7.52 21.73
C ALA A 89 -0.53 -8.97 21.35
N GLY A 90 0.35 -9.64 22.10
CA GLY A 90 0.69 -11.05 21.88
C GLY A 90 1.41 -11.34 20.56
N GLN A 91 2.27 -10.44 20.08
CA GLN A 91 2.93 -10.54 18.77
C GLN A 91 4.44 -10.81 18.84
N ALA A 92 4.86 -11.64 19.79
CA ALA A 92 6.27 -11.90 20.15
C ALA A 92 6.99 -10.70 20.79
N SER A 93 8.21 -10.94 21.27
CA SER A 93 9.06 -9.91 21.88
C SER A 93 9.39 -8.80 20.89
N ILE A 94 9.67 -7.58 21.39
CA ILE A 94 10.08 -6.42 20.58
C ILE A 94 11.19 -6.84 19.61
N ARG A 95 12.20 -7.54 20.14
CA ARG A 95 13.37 -7.97 19.36
C ARG A 95 12.99 -8.89 18.19
N THR A 96 12.13 -9.89 18.44
CA THR A 96 11.70 -10.83 17.41
C THR A 96 10.86 -10.13 16.36
N TRP A 97 9.88 -9.33 16.79
CA TRP A 97 8.99 -8.59 15.91
C TRP A 97 9.79 -7.63 15.01
N CYS A 98 10.69 -6.83 15.59
CA CYS A 98 11.50 -5.88 14.84
C CYS A 98 12.48 -6.57 13.87
N ARG A 99 13.06 -7.72 14.26
CA ARG A 99 13.91 -8.51 13.35
C ARG A 99 13.12 -8.93 12.11
N ASP A 100 11.94 -9.51 12.32
CA ASP A 100 11.13 -10.04 11.23
C ASP A 100 10.59 -8.90 10.36
N HIS A 101 10.20 -7.78 10.97
CA HIS A 101 9.76 -6.58 10.25
C HIS A 101 10.87 -5.93 9.42
N ARG A 102 12.08 -5.80 9.97
CA ARG A 102 13.24 -5.32 9.19
C ARG A 102 13.58 -6.26 8.04
N ALA A 103 13.48 -7.58 8.25
CA ALA A 103 13.68 -8.57 7.19
C ALA A 103 12.61 -8.43 6.11
N HIS A 104 11.36 -8.19 6.49
CA HIS A 104 10.28 -7.90 5.55
C HIS A 104 10.56 -6.67 4.69
N HIS A 105 10.97 -5.54 5.25
CA HIS A 105 11.33 -4.35 4.45
C HIS A 105 12.49 -4.60 3.49
N ARG A 106 13.54 -5.28 3.97
CA ARG A 106 14.74 -5.52 3.15
C ARG A 106 14.50 -6.52 2.02
N TYR A 107 13.63 -7.49 2.24
CA TYR A 107 13.43 -8.64 1.36
C TYR A 107 11.98 -8.75 0.85
N THR A 108 11.21 -7.65 0.87
CA THR A 108 9.79 -7.61 0.50
C THR A 108 9.55 -8.35 -0.81
N ASP A 109 8.47 -9.15 -0.86
CA ASP A 109 8.08 -9.96 -2.03
C ASP A 109 9.08 -11.04 -2.47
N THR A 110 10.10 -11.34 -1.67
CA THR A 110 11.00 -12.47 -1.94
C THR A 110 10.71 -13.66 -1.02
N ASP A 111 11.35 -14.80 -1.27
CA ASP A 111 11.28 -15.95 -0.36
C ASP A 111 11.89 -15.68 1.02
N LYS A 112 12.77 -14.69 1.15
CA LYS A 112 13.43 -14.31 2.40
C LYS A 112 12.56 -13.41 3.29
N ASP A 113 11.47 -12.86 2.76
CA ASP A 113 10.44 -12.18 3.54
C ASP A 113 9.69 -13.19 4.44
N PRO A 114 9.62 -12.96 5.76
CA PRO A 114 8.92 -13.85 6.69
C PRO A 114 7.45 -14.04 6.36
N TYR A 115 6.76 -13.03 5.83
CA TYR A 115 5.33 -13.03 5.54
C TYR A 115 4.99 -12.60 4.11
N SER A 116 5.88 -12.94 3.17
CA SER A 116 5.79 -12.65 1.73
C SER A 116 4.38 -12.80 1.14
N ALA A 117 3.86 -11.72 0.55
CA ALA A 117 2.59 -11.69 -0.14
C ALA A 117 2.57 -12.60 -1.39
N GLN A 118 3.73 -12.87 -1.99
CA GLN A 118 3.87 -13.77 -3.15
C GLN A 118 3.49 -15.23 -2.85
N LYS A 119 3.48 -15.63 -1.57
CA LYS A 119 3.04 -16.96 -1.13
C LYS A 119 1.51 -17.07 -0.97
N GLY A 120 0.78 -16.03 -1.35
CA GLY A 120 -0.68 -15.98 -1.32
C GLY A 120 -1.24 -15.20 -0.13
N LEU A 121 -2.49 -14.76 -0.27
CA LEU A 121 -3.20 -13.97 0.73
C LEU A 121 -3.32 -14.70 2.08
N PHE A 122 -3.65 -16.00 2.06
CA PHE A 122 -3.76 -16.78 3.29
C PHE A 122 -2.42 -16.93 4.01
N TYR A 123 -1.32 -17.14 3.26
CA TYR A 123 0.01 -17.25 3.86
C TYR A 123 0.43 -15.94 4.54
N SER A 124 0.32 -14.82 3.84
CA SER A 124 0.69 -13.48 4.33
C SER A 124 -0.22 -13.00 5.47
N HIS A 125 -1.48 -13.48 5.53
CA HIS A 125 -2.37 -13.18 6.65
C HIS A 125 -2.06 -14.06 7.86
N TYR A 126 -2.18 -15.39 7.74
CA TYR A 126 -2.13 -16.29 8.89
C TYR A 126 -1.11 -17.43 8.76
N GLY A 127 -0.86 -17.91 7.53
CA GLY A 127 0.03 -19.06 7.31
C GLY A 127 1.45 -18.85 7.84
N TRP A 128 2.00 -17.64 7.76
CA TRP A 128 3.33 -17.31 8.30
C TRP A 128 3.43 -17.45 9.82
N VAL A 129 2.31 -17.34 10.54
CA VAL A 129 2.24 -17.47 12.00
C VAL A 129 2.31 -18.94 12.39
N VAL A 130 1.47 -19.77 11.76
CA VAL A 130 1.22 -21.16 12.16
C VAL A 130 2.10 -22.17 11.44
N LEU A 131 2.78 -21.81 10.35
CA LEU A 131 3.73 -22.71 9.70
C LEU A 131 5.14 -22.50 10.27
N ARG A 132 5.74 -23.59 10.71
CA ARG A 132 7.13 -23.61 11.18
C ARG A 132 8.05 -23.17 10.06
N ARG A 133 8.89 -22.18 10.37
CA ARG A 133 9.90 -21.66 9.45
C ARG A 133 11.27 -21.83 10.11
N LYS A 134 12.21 -22.40 9.37
CA LYS A 134 13.60 -22.53 9.85
C LYS A 134 14.25 -21.14 9.88
N PRO A 135 15.07 -20.80 10.89
CA PRO A 135 15.67 -19.48 11.01
C PRO A 135 16.44 -19.02 9.75
N GLU A 136 17.07 -19.95 9.03
CA GLU A 136 17.88 -19.66 7.82
C GLU A 136 17.03 -19.21 6.61
N GLN A 137 15.72 -19.47 6.68
CA GLN A 137 14.78 -19.07 5.63
C GLN A 137 14.47 -17.59 5.70
N THR A 138 14.55 -16.95 6.86
CA THR A 138 14.33 -15.49 6.99
C THR A 138 15.60 -14.72 6.64
N GLY A 139 15.44 -13.61 5.91
CA GLY A 139 16.54 -12.75 5.53
C GLY A 139 17.32 -12.18 6.73
N ARG A 140 18.63 -11.99 6.56
CA ARG A 140 19.50 -11.45 7.63
C ARG A 140 19.41 -9.93 7.68
N VAL A 141 19.25 -9.40 8.89
CA VAL A 141 19.18 -7.96 9.16
C VAL A 141 19.97 -7.63 10.41
N ASP A 142 20.45 -6.38 10.48
CA ASP A 142 21.09 -5.89 11.68
C ASP A 142 20.05 -5.65 12.79
N ILE A 143 20.38 -6.13 13.99
CA ILE A 143 19.59 -6.04 15.22
C ILE A 143 20.48 -5.71 16.42
N GLN A 144 21.68 -5.19 16.20
CA GLN A 144 22.64 -4.88 17.26
C GLN A 144 22.11 -3.79 18.20
N ASP A 145 21.45 -2.76 17.67
CA ASP A 145 20.77 -1.74 18.46
C ASP A 145 19.71 -2.34 19.39
N LEU A 146 18.93 -3.30 18.91
CA LEU A 146 17.93 -4.01 19.71
C LEU A 146 18.57 -4.90 20.78
N SER A 147 19.81 -5.35 20.56
CA SER A 147 20.58 -6.11 21.56
C SER A 147 21.11 -5.19 22.65
N ASN A 148 21.39 -3.94 22.30
CA ASN A 148 22.01 -2.96 23.18
C ASN A 148 20.98 -2.13 23.96
N ASP A 149 19.69 -2.12 23.56
CA ASP A 149 18.63 -1.46 24.32
C ASP A 149 18.20 -2.32 25.54
N PRO A 150 18.42 -1.83 26.79
CA PRO A 150 18.12 -2.60 28.00
C PRO A 150 16.64 -2.92 28.16
N ILE A 151 15.73 -2.06 27.67
CA ILE A 151 14.28 -2.25 27.79
C ILE A 151 13.84 -3.35 26.84
N VAL A 152 14.39 -3.37 25.62
CA VAL A 152 14.13 -4.44 24.65
C VAL A 152 14.60 -5.79 25.20
N MET A 153 15.78 -5.83 25.82
CA MET A 153 16.33 -7.07 26.38
C MET A 153 15.61 -7.51 27.67
N TRP A 154 15.20 -6.58 28.53
CA TRP A 154 14.32 -6.85 29.67
C TRP A 154 12.98 -7.44 29.20
N GLN A 155 12.32 -6.79 28.25
CA GLN A 155 11.05 -7.26 27.71
C GLN A 155 11.20 -8.64 27.07
N ARG A 156 12.28 -8.89 26.32
CA ARG A 156 12.56 -10.21 25.75
C ARG A 156 12.72 -11.28 26.82
N LYS A 157 13.45 -10.99 27.90
CA LYS A 157 13.69 -11.93 29.01
C LYS A 157 12.39 -12.33 29.70
N TYR A 158 11.48 -11.38 29.91
CA TYR A 158 10.22 -11.59 30.63
C TYR A 158 8.99 -11.64 29.72
N TYR A 159 9.18 -11.81 28.41
CA TYR A 159 8.12 -11.62 27.41
C TYR A 159 6.89 -12.48 27.68
N LEU A 160 7.08 -13.78 27.92
CA LEU A 160 5.95 -14.69 28.14
C LEU A 160 5.17 -14.34 29.41
N THR A 161 5.87 -13.92 30.48
CA THR A 161 5.24 -13.46 31.72
C THR A 161 4.47 -12.16 31.49
N LEU A 162 5.09 -11.16 30.88
CA LEU A 162 4.45 -9.88 30.56
C LEU A 162 3.23 -10.08 29.66
N MET A 163 3.37 -10.88 28.61
CA MET A 163 2.28 -11.22 27.70
C MET A 163 1.15 -11.92 28.46
N PHE A 164 1.41 -12.96 29.24
CA PHE A 164 0.35 -13.66 29.97
C PHE A 164 -0.38 -12.74 30.96
N LEU A 165 0.38 -11.95 31.72
CA LEU A 165 -0.19 -11.01 32.70
C LEU A 165 -1.03 -9.92 32.03
N THR A 166 -0.56 -9.35 30.92
CA THR A 166 -1.24 -8.23 30.27
C THR A 166 -2.34 -8.66 29.31
N VAL A 167 -2.19 -9.82 28.65
CA VAL A 167 -3.22 -10.36 27.75
C VAL A 167 -4.38 -10.95 28.53
N TYR A 168 -4.11 -11.74 29.58
CA TYR A 168 -5.15 -12.51 30.27
C TYR A 168 -5.46 -12.00 31.67
N VAL A 169 -4.46 -11.90 32.55
CA VAL A 169 -4.70 -11.66 33.98
C VAL A 169 -5.25 -10.25 34.23
N PHE A 170 -4.56 -9.22 33.73
CA PHE A 170 -4.93 -7.83 33.96
C PHE A 170 -6.37 -7.49 33.52
N PRO A 171 -6.77 -7.72 32.25
CA PRO A 171 -8.14 -7.41 31.82
C PRO A 171 -9.20 -8.25 32.56
N THR A 172 -8.94 -9.52 32.87
CA THR A 172 -9.86 -10.37 33.64
C THR A 172 -10.08 -9.83 35.06
N ILE A 173 -9.00 -9.54 35.78
CA ILE A 173 -9.10 -9.00 37.14
C ILE A 173 -9.69 -7.58 37.13
N PHE A 174 -9.31 -6.75 36.17
CA PHE A 174 -9.83 -5.39 36.06
C PHE A 174 -11.35 -5.39 35.86
N CYS A 175 -11.87 -6.15 34.89
CA CYS A 175 -13.32 -6.24 34.69
C CYS A 175 -14.03 -6.90 35.87
N GLY A 176 -13.43 -7.94 36.46
CA GLY A 176 -13.97 -8.60 37.65
C GLY A 176 -14.11 -7.67 38.85
N VAL A 177 -13.10 -6.87 39.15
CA VAL A 177 -13.13 -5.96 40.31
C VAL A 177 -13.94 -4.70 40.02
N MET A 178 -13.83 -4.12 38.81
CA MET A 178 -14.46 -2.83 38.51
C MET A 178 -15.92 -2.96 38.05
N PHE A 179 -16.28 -4.09 37.44
CA PHE A 179 -17.59 -4.31 36.80
C PHE A 179 -18.31 -5.59 37.25
N ASP A 180 -17.72 -6.34 38.19
CA ASP A 180 -18.21 -7.67 38.60
C ASP A 180 -18.32 -8.66 37.41
N ASP A 181 -17.40 -8.54 36.45
CA ASP A 181 -17.45 -9.27 35.18
C ASP A 181 -16.13 -10.01 34.87
N PHE A 182 -15.76 -10.97 35.72
CA PHE A 182 -14.55 -11.81 35.50
C PHE A 182 -14.64 -12.61 34.20
N ALA A 183 -15.82 -13.19 33.92
CA ALA A 183 -16.06 -14.00 32.73
C ALA A 183 -15.95 -13.14 31.46
N GLY A 184 -16.62 -11.98 31.41
CA GLY A 184 -16.53 -11.07 30.28
C GLY A 184 -15.15 -10.44 30.14
N GLY A 185 -14.46 -10.17 31.25
CA GLY A 185 -13.05 -9.78 31.24
C GLY A 185 -12.16 -10.80 30.53
N PHE A 186 -12.27 -12.08 30.87
CA PHE A 186 -11.51 -13.14 30.22
C PHE A 186 -11.91 -13.40 28.77
N ILE A 187 -13.20 -13.49 28.47
CA ILE A 187 -13.67 -13.81 27.13
C ILE A 187 -13.47 -12.63 26.17
N TRP A 188 -14.02 -11.46 26.51
CA TRP A 188 -14.07 -10.31 25.61
C TRP A 188 -12.82 -9.44 25.70
N ALA A 189 -12.41 -9.06 26.91
CA ALA A 189 -11.27 -8.15 27.10
C ALA A 189 -9.89 -8.85 27.01
N SER A 190 -9.84 -10.18 27.10
CA SER A 190 -8.61 -10.97 26.91
C SER A 190 -8.59 -11.70 25.56
N CYS A 191 -9.33 -12.79 25.43
CA CYS A 191 -9.24 -13.73 24.30
C CYS A 191 -9.66 -13.11 22.97
N ILE A 192 -10.84 -12.49 22.92
CA ILE A 192 -11.38 -11.89 21.69
C ILE A 192 -10.60 -10.62 21.33
N ARG A 193 -10.30 -9.75 22.31
CA ARG A 193 -9.50 -8.54 22.11
C ARG A 193 -8.15 -8.84 21.46
N VAL A 194 -7.37 -9.77 22.02
CA VAL A 194 -6.03 -10.07 21.48
C VAL A 194 -6.11 -10.67 20.07
N PHE A 195 -7.12 -11.50 19.81
CA PHE A 195 -7.38 -12.04 18.49
C PHE A 195 -7.68 -10.95 17.47
N LEU A 196 -8.58 -10.01 17.77
CA LEU A 196 -8.90 -8.91 16.86
C LEU A 196 -7.69 -8.04 16.53
N ILE A 197 -6.82 -7.76 17.52
CA ILE A 197 -5.56 -7.03 17.27
C ILE A 197 -4.63 -7.82 16.35
N GLN A 198 -4.49 -9.13 16.56
CA GLN A 198 -3.67 -9.99 15.72
C GLN A 198 -4.21 -10.00 14.28
N GLN A 199 -5.51 -10.23 14.08
CA GLN A 199 -6.12 -10.21 12.76
C GLN A 199 -5.97 -8.85 12.07
N ALA A 200 -6.17 -7.75 12.80
CA ALA A 200 -5.95 -6.41 12.27
C ALA A 200 -4.50 -6.20 11.82
N THR A 201 -3.53 -6.64 12.62
CA THR A 201 -2.10 -6.55 12.26
C THR A 201 -1.77 -7.44 11.06
N PHE A 202 -2.34 -8.63 10.98
CA PHE A 202 -2.15 -9.55 9.86
C PHE A 202 -2.72 -8.98 8.55
N CYS A 203 -3.74 -8.12 8.60
CA CYS A 203 -4.21 -7.38 7.43
C CYS A 203 -3.16 -6.42 6.85
N VAL A 204 -2.20 -5.93 7.65
CA VAL A 204 -1.09 -5.12 7.12
C VAL A 204 -0.22 -5.97 6.21
N ASN A 205 0.17 -7.16 6.68
CA ASN A 205 0.99 -8.09 5.90
C ASN A 205 0.25 -8.67 4.68
N SER A 206 -1.08 -8.74 4.73
CA SER A 206 -1.91 -9.35 3.68
C SER A 206 -2.65 -8.31 2.84
N LEU A 207 -3.75 -7.73 3.34
CA LEU A 207 -4.61 -6.82 2.59
C LEU A 207 -3.85 -5.59 2.09
N ALA A 208 -2.93 -5.02 2.89
CA ALA A 208 -2.12 -3.89 2.45
C ALA A 208 -1.02 -4.27 1.44
N HIS A 209 -0.93 -5.54 1.03
CA HIS A 209 -0.13 -5.99 -0.12
C HIS A 209 -0.98 -6.47 -1.30
N TRP A 210 -2.31 -6.48 -1.17
CA TRP A 210 -3.23 -7.02 -2.20
C TRP A 210 -4.24 -5.99 -2.69
N ALA A 211 -4.76 -5.16 -1.79
CA ALA A 211 -5.83 -4.20 -2.07
C ALA A 211 -5.38 -2.78 -1.72
N GLY A 212 -5.73 -1.82 -2.59
CA GLY A 212 -5.43 -0.40 -2.39
C GLY A 212 -4.61 0.23 -3.51
N ASP A 213 -4.22 1.48 -3.29
CA ASP A 213 -3.49 2.32 -4.25
C ASP A 213 -1.97 2.29 -4.02
N GLN A 214 -1.21 2.57 -5.09
CA GLN A 214 0.25 2.69 -5.04
C GLN A 214 0.68 4.07 -5.55
N PRO A 215 0.45 5.14 -4.79
CA PRO A 215 0.68 6.51 -5.26
C PRO A 215 2.15 6.94 -5.22
N PHE A 216 3.04 6.17 -4.59
CA PHE A 216 4.46 6.51 -4.47
C PHE A 216 5.36 5.57 -5.28
N ALA A 217 5.14 4.27 -5.20
CA ALA A 217 5.93 3.28 -5.92
C ALA A 217 5.15 1.99 -6.21
N ASN A 218 5.40 1.33 -7.34
CA ASN A 218 4.70 0.10 -7.75
C ASN A 218 5.63 -1.07 -8.10
N LYS A 219 6.91 -0.98 -7.74
CA LYS A 219 7.88 -2.08 -7.97
C LYS A 219 7.61 -3.29 -7.07
N LEU A 220 7.05 -3.05 -5.89
CA LEU A 220 6.71 -4.04 -4.88
C LEU A 220 5.20 -4.02 -4.63
N SER A 221 4.67 -4.99 -3.89
CA SER A 221 3.26 -5.17 -3.59
C SER A 221 2.61 -4.24 -2.53
N PRO A 222 3.33 -3.49 -1.64
CA PRO A 222 2.70 -2.61 -0.66
C PRO A 222 1.75 -1.58 -1.28
N ARG A 223 0.58 -1.41 -0.67
CA ARG A 223 -0.55 -0.60 -1.12
C ARG A 223 -1.13 0.20 0.04
N ASN A 224 -1.56 1.42 -0.24
CA ASN A 224 -2.36 2.19 0.70
C ASN A 224 -3.78 1.64 0.73
N CYS A 225 -4.25 1.22 1.90
CA CYS A 225 -5.60 0.74 2.11
C CYS A 225 -6.21 1.47 3.31
N TRP A 226 -7.18 2.36 3.05
CA TRP A 226 -7.82 3.17 4.09
C TRP A 226 -8.53 2.30 5.15
N PHE A 227 -9.13 1.18 4.73
CA PHE A 227 -9.79 0.25 5.65
C PHE A 227 -8.78 -0.41 6.60
N VAL A 228 -7.63 -0.85 6.07
CA VAL A 228 -6.54 -1.37 6.91
C VAL A 228 -6.07 -0.27 7.86
N ALA A 229 -5.90 0.97 7.38
CA ALA A 229 -5.45 2.08 8.21
C ALA A 229 -6.41 2.32 9.38
N LEU A 230 -7.72 2.22 9.15
CA LEU A 230 -8.75 2.35 10.19
C LEU A 230 -8.55 1.33 11.32
N ILE A 231 -8.47 0.04 10.98
CA ILE A 231 -8.39 -1.06 11.95
C ILE A 231 -6.99 -1.24 12.56
N THR A 232 -5.97 -0.59 12.00
CA THR A 232 -4.56 -0.68 12.46
C THR A 232 -4.02 0.65 12.97
N TRP A 233 -4.86 1.62 13.31
CA TRP A 233 -4.42 2.90 13.87
C TRP A 233 -3.38 3.64 12.99
N GLY A 234 -3.48 3.49 11.67
CA GLY A 234 -2.67 4.22 10.68
C GLY A 234 -1.73 3.38 9.82
N GLU A 235 -1.58 2.09 10.08
CA GLU A 235 -0.59 1.23 9.37
C GLU A 235 -0.98 0.86 7.93
N GLY A 236 -2.21 1.16 7.52
CA GLY A 236 -2.70 0.86 6.18
C GLY A 236 -2.18 1.80 5.09
N TYR A 237 -1.51 2.91 5.39
CA TYR A 237 -0.81 3.72 4.36
C TYR A 237 0.53 3.06 3.98
N HIS A 238 0.44 1.79 3.56
CA HIS A 238 1.57 0.87 3.50
C HIS A 238 2.48 1.13 2.30
N ASN A 239 1.94 1.67 1.20
CA ASN A 239 2.75 2.09 0.06
C ASN A 239 3.69 3.24 0.43
N PHE A 240 3.16 4.23 1.17
CA PHE A 240 4.00 5.32 1.70
C PHE A 240 5.06 4.77 2.65
N HIS A 241 4.64 3.92 3.58
CA HIS A 241 5.51 3.36 4.60
C HIS A 241 6.68 2.55 4.02
N HIS A 242 6.44 1.72 3.00
CA HIS A 242 7.50 0.96 2.34
C HIS A 242 8.48 1.82 1.55
N GLU A 243 7.99 2.90 0.94
CA GLU A 243 8.84 3.82 0.19
C GLU A 243 9.66 4.73 1.13
N PHE A 244 9.07 5.18 2.24
CA PHE A 244 9.67 6.13 3.19
C PHE A 244 9.66 5.61 4.64
N PRO A 245 10.32 4.47 4.93
CA PRO A 245 10.15 3.73 6.19
C PRO A 245 10.62 4.45 7.45
N VAL A 246 11.44 5.50 7.32
CA VAL A 246 11.96 6.27 8.46
C VAL A 246 11.06 7.44 8.87
N ASP A 247 10.02 7.78 8.09
CA ASP A 247 9.07 8.82 8.49
C ASP A 247 8.21 8.30 9.66
N TYR A 248 8.08 9.10 10.72
CA TYR A 248 7.25 8.71 11.88
C TYR A 248 5.75 8.67 11.55
N ARG A 249 5.34 9.12 10.37
CA ARG A 249 3.97 9.11 9.86
C ARG A 249 3.84 8.03 8.81
N ASN A 250 2.74 7.29 8.85
CA ASN A 250 2.30 6.54 7.68
C ASN A 250 1.29 7.37 6.89
N GLY A 251 0.34 8.00 7.60
CA GLY A 251 -0.57 8.98 7.02
C GLY A 251 0.06 10.38 7.03
N ILE A 252 0.66 10.81 5.92
CA ILE A 252 1.36 12.11 5.83
C ILE A 252 0.46 13.34 5.91
N ARG A 253 -0.81 13.23 5.50
CA ARG A 253 -1.77 14.35 5.55
C ARG A 253 -2.39 14.46 6.94
N TRP A 254 -2.83 15.66 7.31
CA TRP A 254 -3.43 15.90 8.62
C TRP A 254 -4.75 15.12 8.81
N TYR A 255 -5.55 14.98 7.74
CA TYR A 255 -6.83 14.27 7.74
C TYR A 255 -6.72 12.76 7.51
N GLN A 256 -5.52 12.27 7.14
CA GLN A 256 -5.29 10.84 7.00
C GLN A 256 -5.28 10.21 8.40
N TRP A 257 -6.15 9.22 8.58
CA TRP A 257 -6.36 8.51 9.84
C TRP A 257 -5.09 7.77 10.25
N ASP A 258 -4.34 8.38 11.17
CA ASP A 258 -3.14 7.82 11.76
C ASP A 258 -3.08 8.27 13.23
N PRO A 259 -3.89 7.65 14.12
CA PRO A 259 -3.86 7.93 15.55
C PRO A 259 -2.46 7.79 16.15
N THR A 260 -1.66 6.85 15.63
CA THR A 260 -0.28 6.64 16.07
C THR A 260 0.60 7.88 15.85
N LYS A 261 0.48 8.53 14.68
CA LYS A 261 1.16 9.80 14.39
C LYS A 261 0.77 10.88 15.39
N TRP A 262 -0.52 11.01 15.71
CA TRP A 262 -0.98 12.02 16.67
C TRP A 262 -0.52 11.71 18.09
N PHE A 263 -0.52 10.44 18.49
CA PHE A 263 0.03 10.00 19.77
C PHE A 263 1.52 10.35 19.90
N ILE A 264 2.35 9.99 18.91
CA ILE A 264 3.79 10.29 18.92
C ILE A 264 4.02 11.82 18.94
N TRP A 265 3.27 12.57 18.15
CA TRP A 265 3.32 14.03 18.15
C TRP A 265 2.93 14.64 19.49
N PHE A 266 1.90 14.10 20.16
CA PHE A 266 1.53 14.56 21.49
C PHE A 266 2.62 14.25 22.51
N CYS A 267 3.22 13.05 22.47
CA CYS A 267 4.36 12.68 23.31
C CYS A 267 5.56 13.62 23.11
N ASP A 268 5.81 14.11 21.90
CA ASP A 268 6.82 15.14 21.61
C ASP A 268 6.50 16.45 22.34
N LYS A 269 5.23 16.88 22.34
CA LYS A 269 4.80 18.11 23.02
C LYS A 269 4.90 18.08 24.53
N ILE A 270 4.89 16.89 25.13
CA ILE A 270 5.08 16.70 26.57
C ILE A 270 6.47 16.15 26.92
N ASN A 271 7.44 16.23 26.01
CA ASN A 271 8.84 15.82 26.20
C ASN A 271 9.04 14.33 26.56
N LEU A 272 8.10 13.47 26.17
CA LEU A 272 8.25 12.00 26.28
C LEU A 272 8.88 11.39 25.01
N ALA A 273 8.77 12.09 23.88
CA ALA A 273 9.38 11.76 22.60
C ALA A 273 10.18 12.96 22.06
N SER A 274 11.08 12.71 21.11
CA SER A 274 11.89 13.72 20.42
C SER A 274 12.38 13.18 19.07
N ASP A 275 13.03 14.02 18.25
CA ASP A 275 13.61 13.65 16.95
C ASP A 275 12.60 12.95 16.01
N LEU A 276 11.39 13.51 15.89
CA LEU A 276 10.35 12.98 14.99
C LEU A 276 10.77 13.17 13.53
N LYS A 277 11.26 12.10 12.91
CA LYS A 277 11.79 12.13 11.55
C LYS A 277 10.68 12.24 10.52
N ARG A 278 10.82 13.19 9.60
CA ARG A 278 9.95 13.35 8.44
C ARG A 278 10.78 13.28 7.18
N PHE A 279 10.32 12.54 6.18
CA PHE A 279 10.97 12.54 4.88
C PHE A 279 10.79 13.92 4.22
N PRO A 280 11.77 14.44 3.46
CA PRO A 280 11.65 15.75 2.83
C PRO A 280 10.46 15.80 1.87
N GLU A 281 9.61 16.83 2.00
CA GLU A 281 8.36 16.93 1.22
C GLU A 281 8.61 16.90 -0.29
N ASN A 282 9.69 17.52 -0.76
CA ASN A 282 10.06 17.52 -2.17
C ASN A 282 10.32 16.10 -2.71
N GLU A 283 10.98 15.24 -1.92
CA GLU A 283 11.23 13.85 -2.34
C GLU A 283 9.94 13.01 -2.36
N ILE A 284 9.04 13.27 -1.40
CA ILE A 284 7.68 12.68 -1.40
C ILE A 284 6.91 13.11 -2.66
N GLN A 285 6.98 14.39 -3.05
CA GLN A 285 6.31 14.89 -4.26
C GLN A 285 6.93 14.32 -5.54
N LYS A 286 8.26 14.19 -5.61
CA LYS A 286 8.93 13.52 -6.73
C LYS A 286 8.42 12.10 -6.93
N GLY A 287 8.36 11.29 -5.86
CA GLY A 287 7.85 9.92 -5.93
C GLY A 287 6.41 9.86 -6.46
N LYS A 288 5.53 10.73 -5.95
CA LYS A 288 4.15 10.85 -6.46
C LYS A 288 4.09 11.24 -7.94
N PHE A 289 4.85 12.25 -8.34
CA PHE A 289 4.85 12.73 -9.71
C PHE A 289 5.36 11.66 -10.69
N GLN A 290 6.47 10.99 -10.35
CA GLN A 290 7.01 9.88 -11.13
C GLN A 290 5.99 8.75 -11.31
N GLN A 291 5.25 8.44 -10.25
CA GLN A 291 4.21 7.42 -10.31
C GLN A 291 3.02 7.86 -11.19
N ILE A 292 2.58 9.12 -11.09
CA ILE A 292 1.53 9.67 -11.97
C ILE A 292 1.99 9.63 -13.43
N GLN A 293 3.20 10.11 -13.71
CA GLN A 293 3.79 10.10 -15.06
C GLN A 293 3.79 8.68 -15.64
N ARG A 294 4.23 7.69 -14.85
CA ARG A 294 4.19 6.28 -15.26
C ARG A 294 2.77 5.80 -15.57
N GLN A 295 1.77 6.14 -14.74
CA GLN A 295 0.38 5.75 -15.02
C GLN A 295 -0.16 6.41 -16.29
N MET A 296 0.18 7.68 -16.52
CA MET A 296 -0.17 8.40 -17.75
C MET A 296 0.47 7.75 -18.98
N GLU A 297 1.73 7.32 -18.89
CA GLU A 297 2.40 6.59 -19.98
C GLU A 297 1.71 5.27 -20.30
N ILE A 298 1.35 4.48 -19.29
CA ILE A 298 0.60 3.21 -19.47
C ILE A 298 -0.76 3.46 -20.11
N GLN A 299 -1.47 4.52 -19.71
CA GLN A 299 -2.75 4.89 -20.33
C GLN A 299 -2.56 5.36 -21.77
N ARG A 300 -1.54 6.19 -22.01
CA ARG A 300 -1.19 6.69 -23.35
C ARG A 300 -0.91 5.55 -24.33
N GLN A 301 -0.24 4.48 -23.88
CA GLN A 301 0.05 3.29 -24.71
C GLN A 301 -1.21 2.49 -25.10
N LYS A 302 -2.34 2.65 -24.40
CA LYS A 302 -3.60 1.98 -24.73
C LYS A 302 -4.43 2.74 -25.78
N ILE A 303 -4.03 3.97 -26.09
CA ILE A 303 -4.73 4.86 -27.02
C ILE A 303 -3.95 4.83 -28.34
N SER A 304 -4.66 4.67 -29.46
CA SER A 304 -4.06 4.85 -30.78
C SER A 304 -3.97 6.34 -31.10
N TRP A 305 -2.77 6.82 -31.39
CA TRP A 305 -2.50 8.23 -31.73
C TRP A 305 -2.14 8.41 -33.22
N GLY A 306 -2.46 7.41 -34.04
CA GLY A 306 -1.98 7.31 -35.41
C GLY A 306 -0.47 7.01 -35.50
N ILE A 307 0.06 7.09 -36.72
CA ILE A 307 1.49 6.87 -36.97
C ILE A 307 2.28 8.08 -36.41
N PRO A 308 3.32 7.86 -35.58
CA PRO A 308 4.21 8.93 -35.14
C PRO A 308 4.87 9.65 -36.33
N ILE A 309 5.00 10.98 -36.25
CA ILE A 309 5.50 11.81 -37.36
C ILE A 309 6.92 11.39 -37.80
N ASP A 310 7.76 10.97 -36.86
CA ASP A 310 9.12 10.48 -37.08
C ASP A 310 9.18 9.13 -37.82
N GLN A 311 8.07 8.39 -37.84
CA GLN A 311 7.93 7.10 -38.54
C GLN A 311 7.22 7.23 -39.90
N LEU A 312 6.73 8.43 -40.24
CA LEU A 312 6.08 8.65 -41.53
C LEU A 312 7.10 8.62 -42.69
N PRO A 313 6.70 8.08 -43.85
CA PRO A 313 7.51 8.21 -45.06
C PRO A 313 7.70 9.68 -45.42
N ILE A 314 8.85 9.99 -46.01
CA ILE A 314 9.19 11.34 -46.42
C ILE A 314 8.79 11.52 -47.89
N TRP A 315 7.97 12.52 -48.16
CA TRP A 315 7.60 12.96 -49.51
C TRP A 315 8.14 14.37 -49.77
N ASN A 316 8.34 14.71 -51.05
CA ASN A 316 8.50 16.10 -51.47
C ASN A 316 7.14 16.67 -51.94
N PHE A 317 7.07 18.00 -52.11
CA PHE A 317 5.82 18.66 -52.47
C PHE A 317 5.32 18.29 -53.89
N GLU A 318 6.23 17.97 -54.82
CA GLU A 318 5.88 17.53 -56.17
C GLU A 318 5.20 16.16 -56.16
N GLU A 319 5.75 15.21 -55.41
CA GLU A 319 5.21 13.87 -55.20
C GLU A 319 3.84 13.92 -54.53
N TYR A 320 3.68 14.75 -53.49
CA TYR A 320 2.39 15.04 -52.87
C TYR A 320 1.36 15.55 -53.89
N THR A 321 1.75 16.56 -54.68
CA THR A 321 0.86 17.18 -55.68
C THR A 321 0.48 16.19 -56.78
N LEU A 322 1.40 15.33 -57.20
CA LEU A 322 1.15 14.27 -58.18
C LEU A 322 0.14 13.24 -57.64
N HIS A 323 0.31 12.79 -56.39
CA HIS A 323 -0.64 11.87 -55.76
C HIS A 323 -2.05 12.47 -55.63
N ALA A 324 -2.16 13.75 -55.27
CA ALA A 324 -3.43 14.45 -55.21
C ALA A 324 -4.09 14.57 -56.60
N LYS A 325 -3.32 14.93 -57.64
CA LYS A 325 -3.81 15.00 -59.04
C LYS A 325 -4.26 13.63 -59.58
N ASN A 326 -3.67 12.54 -59.10
CA ASN A 326 -4.03 11.17 -59.47
C ASN A 326 -5.29 10.65 -58.73
N GLY A 327 -6.05 11.53 -58.08
CA GLY A 327 -7.36 11.21 -57.52
C GLY A 327 -7.38 10.85 -56.03
N ARG A 328 -6.26 11.04 -55.30
CA ARG A 328 -6.25 10.85 -53.84
C ARG A 328 -6.68 12.12 -53.11
N TYR A 329 -7.44 11.95 -52.02
CA TYR A 329 -7.93 13.07 -51.19
C TYR A 329 -6.91 13.41 -50.10
N LEU A 330 -5.86 14.15 -50.49
CA LEU A 330 -4.73 14.45 -49.61
C LEU A 330 -4.68 15.94 -49.21
N LEU A 331 -4.49 16.20 -47.91
CA LEU A 331 -4.30 17.54 -47.34
C LEU A 331 -2.96 17.65 -46.61
N VAL A 332 -2.30 18.80 -46.72
CA VAL A 332 -1.11 19.11 -45.93
C VAL A 332 -1.50 20.01 -44.77
N ILE A 333 -1.16 19.60 -43.54
CA ILE A 333 -1.32 20.40 -42.32
C ILE A 333 -0.03 20.23 -41.50
N ASP A 334 0.61 21.34 -41.13
CA ASP A 334 1.88 21.40 -40.39
C ASP A 334 2.99 20.53 -41.01
N GLY A 335 3.09 20.53 -42.34
CA GLY A 335 4.09 19.75 -43.08
C GLY A 335 3.83 18.23 -43.06
N VAL A 336 2.64 17.79 -42.63
CA VAL A 336 2.23 16.38 -42.65
C VAL A 336 1.10 16.18 -43.65
N VAL A 337 1.26 15.20 -44.53
CA VAL A 337 0.24 14.77 -45.50
C VAL A 337 -0.76 13.87 -44.78
N HIS A 338 -2.03 14.18 -44.93
CA HIS A 338 -3.14 13.43 -44.36
C HIS A 338 -4.03 12.88 -45.49
N ASP A 339 -4.40 11.61 -45.40
CA ASP A 339 -5.40 11.00 -46.28
C ASP A 339 -6.78 11.13 -45.66
N VAL A 340 -7.62 11.97 -46.25
CA VAL A 340 -8.92 12.33 -45.69
C VAL A 340 -10.09 11.70 -46.44
N GLU A 341 -9.85 10.81 -47.41
CA GLU A 341 -10.87 10.22 -48.28
C GLU A 341 -12.09 9.69 -47.50
N GLU A 342 -11.85 8.84 -46.48
CA GLU A 342 -12.92 8.26 -45.65
C GLU A 342 -13.61 9.29 -44.73
N PHE A 343 -12.94 10.41 -44.45
CA PHE A 343 -13.43 11.46 -43.56
C PHE A 343 -14.22 12.56 -44.29
N MET A 344 -14.08 12.68 -45.61
CA MET A 344 -14.72 13.72 -46.44
C MET A 344 -16.21 13.91 -46.14
N SER A 345 -16.97 12.80 -46.13
CA SER A 345 -18.43 12.78 -45.92
C SER A 345 -18.83 12.98 -44.45
N HIS A 346 -17.88 12.85 -43.53
CA HIS A 346 -18.08 12.97 -42.08
C HIS A 346 -17.62 14.32 -41.52
N HIS A 347 -17.00 15.17 -42.34
CA HIS A 347 -16.48 16.46 -41.92
C HIS A 347 -17.63 17.40 -41.48
N PRO A 348 -17.65 17.87 -40.21
CA PRO A 348 -18.77 18.68 -39.70
C PRO A 348 -18.97 20.03 -40.41
N GLY A 349 -17.90 20.60 -40.98
CA GLY A 349 -17.98 21.82 -41.79
C GLY A 349 -18.54 21.59 -43.19
N GLY A 350 -18.72 20.33 -43.61
CA GLY A 350 -19.13 19.92 -44.95
C GLY A 350 -17.93 19.60 -45.86
N GLU A 351 -18.18 18.72 -46.84
CA GLU A 351 -17.18 18.18 -47.77
C GLU A 351 -16.56 19.26 -48.69
N LYS A 352 -17.37 20.25 -49.08
CA LYS A 352 -16.98 21.28 -50.05
C LYS A 352 -15.70 22.02 -49.63
N TYR A 353 -15.53 22.31 -48.35
CA TYR A 353 -14.36 23.02 -47.84
C TYR A 353 -13.08 22.18 -47.93
N LEU A 354 -13.18 20.85 -47.79
CA LEU A 354 -12.03 19.96 -47.95
C LEU A 354 -11.63 19.85 -49.44
N LEU A 355 -12.63 19.72 -50.34
CA LEU A 355 -12.41 19.64 -51.79
C LEU A 355 -11.63 20.86 -52.35
N GLU A 356 -11.89 22.06 -51.83
CA GLU A 356 -11.19 23.28 -52.26
C GLU A 356 -9.68 23.29 -51.93
N TYR A 357 -9.28 22.46 -50.96
CA TYR A 357 -7.91 22.40 -50.43
C TYR A 357 -7.18 21.08 -50.73
N ILE A 358 -7.80 20.12 -51.42
CA ILE A 358 -7.09 18.91 -51.89
C ILE A 358 -5.88 19.31 -52.75
N GLY A 359 -4.71 18.75 -52.43
CA GLY A 359 -3.46 19.09 -53.10
C GLY A 359 -2.83 20.43 -52.66
N LYS A 360 -3.30 21.05 -51.56
CA LYS A 360 -2.76 22.31 -51.00
C LYS A 360 -2.41 22.18 -49.51
N ASP A 361 -1.63 23.15 -49.04
CA ASP A 361 -1.39 23.38 -47.61
C ASP A 361 -2.60 24.09 -46.97
N ALA A 362 -3.26 23.39 -46.06
CA ALA A 362 -4.43 23.84 -45.30
C ALA A 362 -4.08 24.28 -43.86
N THR A 363 -2.80 24.36 -43.49
CA THR A 363 -2.32 24.64 -42.12
C THR A 363 -2.94 25.90 -41.53
N LYS A 364 -2.90 27.01 -42.27
CA LYS A 364 -3.45 28.31 -41.80
C LYS A 364 -4.95 28.23 -41.53
N LEU A 365 -5.69 27.48 -42.34
CA LEU A 365 -7.14 27.33 -42.20
C LEU A 365 -7.47 26.41 -41.02
N PHE A 366 -6.71 25.33 -40.85
CA PHE A 366 -6.89 24.38 -39.76
C PHE A 366 -6.70 25.04 -38.38
N HIS A 367 -5.67 25.87 -38.23
CA HIS A 367 -5.42 26.64 -36.99
C HIS A 367 -6.30 27.89 -36.83
N GLY A 368 -7.41 27.95 -37.56
CA GLY A 368 -8.47 28.94 -37.38
C GLY A 368 -8.50 30.05 -38.43
N GLY A 369 -7.41 30.35 -39.12
CA GLY A 369 -7.40 31.44 -40.12
C GLY A 369 -8.01 32.75 -39.58
N ALA A 370 -9.18 33.14 -40.09
CA ALA A 370 -9.98 34.29 -39.63
C ALA A 370 -11.23 33.94 -38.78
N ILE A 371 -11.40 32.67 -38.40
CA ILE A 371 -12.50 32.07 -37.62
C ILE A 371 -11.89 31.30 -36.43
N HIS A 372 -12.70 30.64 -35.59
CA HIS A 372 -12.24 29.77 -34.50
C HIS A 372 -11.41 28.58 -35.01
N ALA A 373 -10.34 28.25 -34.28
CA ALA A 373 -9.48 27.10 -34.53
C ALA A 373 -10.19 25.75 -34.29
N HIS A 374 -9.67 24.69 -34.92
CA HIS A 374 -10.13 23.33 -34.67
C HIS A 374 -9.92 22.93 -33.21
N SER A 375 -10.83 22.09 -32.69
CA SER A 375 -10.75 21.60 -31.31
C SER A 375 -9.69 20.50 -31.17
N ASN A 376 -9.25 20.23 -29.94
CA ASN A 376 -8.38 19.08 -29.63
C ASN A 376 -8.94 17.74 -30.17
N ALA A 377 -10.27 17.58 -30.23
CA ALA A 377 -10.88 16.38 -30.79
C ALA A 377 -10.64 16.27 -32.30
N ALA A 378 -10.70 17.38 -33.03
CA ALA A 378 -10.39 17.43 -34.45
C ALA A 378 -8.90 17.21 -34.73
N GLU A 379 -8.01 17.77 -33.90
CA GLU A 379 -6.56 17.47 -33.95
C GLU A 379 -6.25 15.99 -33.71
N ASN A 380 -6.89 15.38 -32.70
CA ASN A 380 -6.73 13.96 -32.41
C ASN A 380 -7.22 13.10 -33.57
N LEU A 381 -8.35 13.43 -34.21
CA LEU A 381 -8.84 12.71 -35.37
C LEU A 381 -7.93 12.90 -36.59
N LEU A 382 -7.43 14.12 -36.81
CA LEU A 382 -6.46 14.40 -37.86
C LEU A 382 -5.20 13.53 -37.70
N SER A 383 -4.74 13.32 -36.47
CA SER A 383 -3.57 12.48 -36.20
C SER A 383 -3.70 11.03 -36.68
N THR A 384 -4.91 10.49 -36.78
CA THR A 384 -5.15 9.12 -37.26
C THR A 384 -5.13 9.00 -38.79
N MET A 385 -5.15 10.13 -39.50
CA MET A 385 -5.18 10.21 -40.96
C MET A 385 -3.81 10.49 -41.58
N ARG A 386 -2.74 10.49 -40.79
CA ARG A 386 -1.37 10.78 -41.26
C ARG A 386 -0.88 9.72 -42.25
N LEU A 387 -0.29 10.18 -43.35
CA LEU A 387 0.20 9.34 -44.43
C LEU A 387 1.71 9.52 -44.68
N ALA A 388 2.20 10.75 -44.72
CA ALA A 388 3.60 11.08 -45.00
C ALA A 388 3.98 12.42 -44.34
N ARG A 389 5.27 12.69 -44.15
CA ARG A 389 5.77 14.03 -43.81
C ARG A 389 6.44 14.64 -45.02
N ILE A 390 6.19 15.93 -45.25
CA ILE A 390 6.87 16.70 -46.27
C ILE A 390 8.19 17.18 -45.71
N VAL A 391 9.27 16.89 -46.42
CA VAL A 391 10.55 17.56 -46.21
C VAL A 391 10.76 18.42 -47.43
N ASP A 392 10.59 19.73 -47.27
CA ASP A 392 10.98 20.66 -48.32
C ASP A 392 12.50 20.50 -48.51
N SER A 393 12.91 20.15 -49.73
CA SER A 393 14.27 20.37 -50.16
C SER A 393 14.44 21.88 -50.25
N ASP A 394 15.10 22.46 -49.24
CA ASP A 394 15.65 23.82 -49.18
C ASP A 394 15.05 24.86 -50.14
N HIS A 395 14.38 25.88 -49.56
CA HIS A 395 14.48 27.23 -50.11
C HIS A 395 15.83 27.84 -49.75
#